data_AF-A0A949LLR0-F1
#
_entry.id   AF-A0A949LLR0-F1
#
_cell.length_a   1.000
_cell.length_b   1.000
_cell.length_c   1.000
_cell.angle_alpha   90.00
_cell.angle_beta   90.00
_cell.angle_gamma   90.00
#
_symmetry.space_group_name_H-M   'P 1'
#
loop_
_entity.id
_entity.type
_entity.pdbx_description
1 polymer ?
#
loop_
_entity_poly.entity_id
_entity_poly.type
_entity_poly.pdbx_seq_one_letter_code
_entity_poly.pdbx_strand_id
1 'polypeptide(L)'
;MQKITKEERLIAQMLTENTGVALLDSGGAYGRNWERNQGKTVEQFRKQHTTATAEENWGYDVNVPVFQYLRETIRLNETCDKFNRLKCPNWDGFTYGISDTQTEWLKKHGFETDEEAKEHAPKAYNTYNDPDYFGHLSQVLQGTFIYNTEEGEWYCLLQIHGGCDVRGGYTDAKLVQFDYPGGMPEGLEFFPTPDYSLVINGKTYDVRGPDVCEAVSGESVELPPATEGMKVEAYLSTE
;
A
#
# COMPACT_ATOMS: atom_id res chain seq x y z
N MET A 1 -4.89 14.47 -22.53
CA MET A 1 -4.96 13.46 -21.44
C MET A 1 -3.60 12.81 -21.30
N GLN A 2 -3.04 12.77 -20.09
CA GLN A 2 -1.83 11.97 -19.83
C GLN A 2 -2.14 10.50 -20.06
N LYS A 3 -1.24 9.79 -20.74
CA LYS A 3 -1.35 8.35 -20.99
C LYS A 3 -1.46 7.60 -19.67
N ILE A 4 -2.39 6.66 -19.58
CA ILE A 4 -2.51 5.77 -18.41
C ILE A 4 -1.34 4.77 -18.43
N THR A 5 -0.62 4.64 -17.32
CA THR A 5 0.49 3.69 -17.16
C THR A 5 -0.03 2.26 -16.89
N LYS A 6 0.85 1.26 -16.87
CA LYS A 6 0.42 -0.11 -16.56
C LYS A 6 0.24 -0.32 -15.06
N GLU A 7 1.02 0.39 -14.26
CA GLU A 7 0.94 0.48 -12.80
C GLU A 7 -0.43 1.01 -12.39
N GLU A 8 -0.85 2.16 -12.94
CA GLU A 8 -2.16 2.75 -12.64
C GLU A 8 -3.32 1.84 -13.05
N ARG A 9 -3.18 1.11 -14.17
CA ARG A 9 -4.19 0.11 -14.56
C ARG A 9 -4.27 -1.04 -13.56
N LEU A 10 -3.13 -1.58 -13.15
CA LEU A 10 -3.08 -2.68 -12.19
C LEU A 10 -3.69 -2.25 -10.85
N ILE A 11 -3.28 -1.09 -10.33
CA ILE A 11 -3.77 -0.57 -9.06
C ILE A 11 -5.29 -0.34 -9.13
N ALA A 12 -5.78 0.31 -10.19
CA ALA A 12 -7.23 0.52 -10.36
C ALA A 12 -7.99 -0.81 -10.49
N GLN A 13 -7.42 -1.82 -11.15
CA GLN A 13 -8.00 -3.16 -11.21
C GLN A 13 -8.10 -3.78 -9.82
N MET A 14 -7.02 -3.76 -9.04
CA MET A 14 -7.03 -4.30 -7.67
C MET A 14 -8.01 -3.55 -6.76
N LEU A 15 -8.07 -2.22 -6.83
CA LEU A 15 -9.00 -1.40 -6.03
C LEU A 15 -10.48 -1.65 -6.36
N THR A 16 -10.77 -2.15 -7.57
CA THR A 16 -12.13 -2.43 -8.06
C THR A 16 -12.45 -3.92 -8.12
N GLU A 17 -11.52 -4.79 -7.73
CA GLU A 17 -11.72 -6.23 -7.74
C GLU A 17 -12.76 -6.62 -6.69
N ASN A 18 -13.74 -7.44 -7.10
CA ASN A 18 -14.72 -7.96 -6.16
C ASN A 18 -14.06 -9.03 -5.29
N THR A 19 -13.75 -8.68 -4.05
CA THR A 19 -13.13 -9.58 -3.07
C THR A 19 -14.15 -10.32 -2.19
N GLY A 20 -15.43 -10.28 -2.58
CA GLY A 20 -16.51 -10.99 -1.92
C GLY A 20 -17.04 -10.33 -0.65
N VAL A 21 -17.80 -11.13 0.11
CA VAL A 21 -18.48 -10.75 1.35
C VAL A 21 -18.23 -11.84 2.39
N ALA A 22 -17.55 -11.51 3.49
CA ALA A 22 -17.36 -12.45 4.60
C ALA A 22 -18.54 -12.35 5.59
N LEU A 23 -18.91 -13.47 6.21
CA LEU A 23 -20.00 -13.50 7.20
C LEU A 23 -19.73 -12.59 8.41
N LEU A 24 -18.45 -12.45 8.78
CA LEU A 24 -17.98 -11.64 9.91
C LEU A 24 -17.49 -10.24 9.49
N ASP A 25 -17.88 -9.81 8.29
CA ASP A 25 -17.54 -8.50 7.74
C ASP A 25 -18.38 -7.40 8.41
N SER A 26 -18.09 -7.16 9.69
CA SER A 26 -18.70 -6.07 10.43
C SER A 26 -18.39 -4.74 9.74
N GLY A 27 -19.43 -3.96 9.44
CA GLY A 27 -19.29 -2.70 8.70
C GLY A 27 -19.84 -2.72 7.27
N GLY A 28 -20.35 -3.86 6.78
CA GLY A 28 -20.97 -3.94 5.45
C GLY A 28 -22.11 -2.93 5.17
N ALA A 29 -22.74 -2.38 6.22
CA ALA A 29 -23.73 -1.30 6.09
C ALA A 29 -23.15 0.01 5.55
N TYR A 30 -21.85 0.24 5.71
CA TYR A 30 -21.13 1.41 5.21
C TYR A 30 -20.51 1.19 3.81
N GLY A 31 -20.76 0.01 3.22
CA GLY A 31 -20.23 -0.42 1.94
C GLY A 31 -18.77 -0.87 2.02
N ARG A 32 -18.40 -1.91 1.29
CA ARG A 32 -17.03 -2.44 1.18
C ARG A 32 -16.14 -1.52 0.35
N ASN A 33 -14.84 -1.57 0.57
CA ASN A 33 -13.90 -0.76 -0.22
C ASN A 33 -14.09 -1.02 -1.73
N TRP A 34 -14.19 -2.29 -2.14
CA TRP A 34 -14.38 -2.64 -3.55
C TRP A 34 -15.74 -2.18 -4.10
N GLU A 35 -16.81 -2.22 -3.28
CA GLU A 35 -18.15 -1.74 -3.65
C GLU A 35 -18.14 -0.22 -3.88
N ARG A 36 -17.51 0.54 -2.96
CA ARG A 36 -17.36 2.01 -3.09
C ARG A 36 -16.46 2.41 -4.26
N ASN A 37 -15.63 1.49 -4.75
CA ASN A 37 -14.76 1.71 -5.89
C ASN A 37 -15.36 1.26 -7.22
N GLN A 38 -16.48 0.52 -7.23
CA GLN A 38 -17.10 0.05 -8.46
C GLN A 38 -17.40 1.19 -9.44
N GLY A 39 -17.06 0.96 -10.70
CA GLY A 39 -17.26 1.94 -11.78
C GLY A 39 -16.29 3.11 -11.80
N LYS A 40 -15.35 3.23 -10.84
CA LYS A 40 -14.32 4.26 -10.88
C LYS A 40 -13.31 3.99 -12.00
N THR A 41 -12.99 5.01 -12.78
CA THR A 41 -11.91 4.99 -13.77
C THR A 41 -10.58 5.42 -13.14
N VAL A 42 -9.47 5.15 -13.83
CA VAL A 42 -8.14 5.63 -13.45
C VAL A 42 -8.13 7.15 -13.26
N GLU A 43 -8.79 7.91 -14.14
CA GLU A 43 -8.88 9.36 -14.01
C GLU A 43 -9.65 9.82 -12.77
N GLN A 44 -10.62 9.03 -12.30
CA GLN A 44 -11.33 9.34 -11.06
C GLN A 44 -10.43 9.05 -9.85
N PHE A 45 -9.66 7.96 -9.87
CA PHE A 45 -8.66 7.70 -8.84
C PHE A 45 -7.55 8.75 -8.81
N ARG A 46 -7.04 9.20 -9.97
CA ARG A 46 -6.06 10.30 -10.08
C ARG A 46 -6.52 11.62 -9.45
N LYS A 47 -7.83 11.86 -9.32
CA LYS A 47 -8.40 13.06 -8.71
C LYS A 47 -8.52 12.96 -7.19
N GLN A 48 -8.37 11.76 -6.62
CA GLN A 48 -8.29 11.60 -5.17
C GLN A 48 -7.02 12.26 -4.68
N HIS A 49 -7.11 12.95 -3.55
CA HIS A 49 -6.01 13.66 -2.92
C HIS A 49 -5.95 13.24 -1.46
N THR A 50 -4.77 13.40 -0.86
CA THR A 50 -4.60 13.27 0.58
C THR A 50 -5.49 14.29 1.27
N THR A 51 -6.16 13.86 2.34
CA THR A 51 -7.03 14.71 3.15
C THR A 51 -6.56 14.66 4.58
N ALA A 52 -6.75 15.74 5.33
CA ALA A 52 -6.54 15.73 6.77
C ALA A 52 -7.65 16.47 7.48
N THR A 53 -7.93 16.04 8.70
CA THR A 53 -8.82 16.71 9.65
C THR A 53 -8.12 16.87 10.99
N ALA A 54 -8.54 17.85 11.77
CA ALA A 54 -8.07 18.07 13.13
C ALA A 54 -9.22 17.82 14.09
N GLU A 55 -9.02 16.89 15.01
CA GLU A 55 -9.98 16.55 16.06
C GLU A 55 -9.39 16.88 17.43
N GLU A 56 -10.14 17.68 18.19
CA GLU A 56 -9.77 18.02 19.56
C GLU A 56 -9.69 16.73 20.39
N ASN A 57 -8.54 16.51 21.07
CA ASN A 57 -8.17 15.31 21.83
C ASN A 57 -7.72 14.07 21.04
N TRP A 58 -7.87 14.06 19.70
CA TRP A 58 -7.47 12.92 18.86
C TRP A 58 -6.34 13.25 17.87
N GLY A 59 -6.03 14.54 17.69
CA GLY A 59 -4.90 14.96 16.87
C GLY A 59 -5.30 15.21 15.42
N TYR A 60 -4.37 14.94 14.50
CA TYR A 60 -4.59 15.07 13.07
C TYR A 60 -4.87 13.70 12.47
N ASP A 61 -6.05 13.53 11.87
CA ASP A 61 -6.38 12.33 11.11
C ASP A 61 -6.07 12.59 9.63
N VAL A 62 -5.15 11.82 9.06
CA VAL A 62 -4.67 11.94 7.69
C VAL A 62 -5.08 10.70 6.91
N ASN A 63 -5.68 10.91 5.74
CA ASN A 63 -6.07 9.84 4.83
C ASN A 63 -5.37 10.03 3.48
N VAL A 64 -4.42 9.14 3.19
CA VAL A 64 -3.63 9.03 1.97
C VAL A 64 -4.28 7.99 1.05
N PRO A 65 -4.78 8.37 -0.14
CA PRO A 65 -5.34 7.43 -1.08
C PRO A 65 -4.32 6.39 -1.54
N VAL A 66 -4.62 5.10 -1.33
CA VAL A 66 -3.76 3.98 -1.76
C VAL A 66 -3.39 4.05 -3.23
N PHE A 67 -4.29 4.55 -4.10
CA PHE A 67 -3.99 4.76 -5.49
C PHE A 67 -2.83 5.73 -5.72
N GLN A 68 -2.81 6.86 -5.01
CA GLN A 68 -1.78 7.88 -5.14
C GLN A 68 -0.47 7.42 -4.53
N TYR A 69 -0.53 6.69 -3.42
CA TYR A 69 0.66 6.11 -2.82
C TYR A 69 1.30 5.06 -3.75
N LEU A 70 0.54 4.04 -4.17
CA LEU A 70 1.08 2.92 -4.95
C LEU A 70 1.60 3.34 -6.33
N ARG A 71 0.95 4.30 -6.99
CA ARG A 71 1.40 4.72 -8.34
C ARG A 71 2.79 5.37 -8.32
N GLU A 72 3.18 5.97 -7.20
CA GLU A 72 4.49 6.60 -7.03
C GLU A 72 5.53 5.56 -6.58
N THR A 73 5.12 4.56 -5.79
CA THR A 73 6.04 3.60 -5.15
C THR A 73 6.24 2.28 -5.90
N ILE A 74 5.34 1.87 -6.79
CA ILE A 74 5.47 0.59 -7.50
C ILE A 74 5.93 0.76 -8.94
N ARG A 75 6.63 -0.25 -9.44
CA ARG A 75 7.01 -0.41 -10.84
C ARG A 75 6.66 -1.81 -11.32
N LEU A 76 6.32 -1.91 -12.61
CA LEU A 76 6.12 -3.19 -13.26
C LEU A 76 7.18 -3.41 -14.33
N ASN A 77 7.79 -4.58 -14.34
CA ASN A 77 8.68 -5.03 -15.42
C ASN A 77 8.10 -6.27 -16.12
N GLU A 78 8.88 -6.90 -17.00
CA GLU A 78 8.44 -8.06 -17.75
C GLU A 78 8.14 -9.28 -16.85
N THR A 79 8.93 -9.47 -15.79
CA THR A 79 8.75 -10.52 -14.78
C THR A 79 7.43 -10.34 -14.04
N CYS A 80 7.12 -9.12 -13.59
CA CYS A 80 5.81 -8.76 -13.03
C CYS A 80 4.68 -9.07 -14.01
N ASP A 81 4.82 -8.64 -15.27
CA ASP A 81 3.80 -8.80 -16.30
C ASP A 81 3.51 -10.30 -16.57
N LYS A 82 4.54 -11.16 -16.55
CA LYS A 82 4.40 -12.61 -16.73
C LYS A 82 3.68 -13.26 -15.56
N PHE A 83 4.09 -12.96 -14.34
CA PHE A 83 3.45 -13.51 -13.14
C PHE A 83 1.98 -13.07 -13.03
N ASN A 84 1.70 -11.79 -13.25
CA ASN A 84 0.36 -11.22 -13.07
C ASN A 84 -0.68 -11.72 -14.09
N ARG A 85 -0.25 -12.42 -15.15
CA ARG A 85 -1.14 -13.12 -16.10
C ARG A 85 -1.55 -14.51 -15.65
N LEU A 86 -0.88 -15.08 -14.64
CA LEU A 86 -1.24 -16.38 -14.10
C LEU A 86 -2.59 -16.26 -13.37
N LYS A 87 -3.38 -17.34 -13.43
CA LYS A 87 -4.62 -17.44 -12.67
C LYS A 87 -4.31 -17.88 -11.24
N CYS A 88 -5.07 -17.36 -10.29
CA CYS A 88 -5.03 -17.74 -8.89
C CYS A 88 -6.40 -18.35 -8.51
N PRO A 89 -6.64 -19.65 -8.76
CA PRO A 89 -7.94 -20.27 -8.47
C PRO A 89 -8.18 -20.49 -6.96
N ASN A 90 -7.13 -20.47 -6.15
CA ASN A 90 -7.10 -20.71 -4.71
C ASN A 90 -5.87 -20.02 -4.11
N TRP A 91 -5.80 -19.95 -2.78
CA TRP A 91 -4.65 -19.42 -2.04
C TRP A 91 -3.87 -20.54 -1.34
N ASP A 92 -3.58 -21.61 -2.08
CA ASP A 92 -2.86 -22.80 -1.59
C ASP A 92 -1.34 -22.73 -1.85
N GLY A 93 -0.82 -21.54 -2.21
CA GLY A 93 0.61 -21.31 -2.39
C GLY A 93 1.36 -21.15 -1.07
N PHE A 94 2.66 -20.85 -1.16
CA PHE A 94 3.49 -20.72 0.04
C PHE A 94 3.12 -19.49 0.89
N THR A 95 2.48 -18.47 0.31
CA THR A 95 2.03 -17.27 1.01
C THR A 95 0.62 -16.85 0.57
N TYR A 96 0.02 -15.90 1.28
CA TYR A 96 -1.35 -15.45 1.01
C TYR A 96 -1.49 -14.84 -0.39
N GLY A 97 -2.67 -15.04 -1.00
CA GLY A 97 -3.01 -14.42 -2.29
C GLY A 97 -2.44 -15.10 -3.53
N ILE A 98 -1.73 -16.22 -3.39
CA ILE A 98 -1.18 -16.98 -4.52
C ILE A 98 -1.52 -18.47 -4.45
N SER A 99 -1.57 -19.11 -5.60
CA SER A 99 -1.75 -20.56 -5.75
C SER A 99 -0.43 -21.34 -5.69
N ASP A 100 -0.55 -22.67 -5.60
CA ASP A 100 0.56 -23.62 -5.76
C ASP A 100 1.27 -23.45 -7.11
N THR A 101 0.51 -23.26 -8.18
CA THR A 101 1.02 -23.11 -9.55
C THR A 101 1.80 -21.81 -9.70
N GLN A 102 1.37 -20.74 -9.03
CA GLN A 102 2.13 -19.49 -8.97
C GLN A 102 3.40 -19.64 -8.12
N THR A 103 3.34 -20.40 -7.02
CA THR A 103 4.53 -20.74 -6.22
C THR A 103 5.59 -21.47 -7.06
N GLU A 104 5.18 -22.49 -7.81
CA GLU A 104 6.09 -23.24 -8.69
C GLU A 104 6.63 -22.37 -9.83
N TRP A 105 5.83 -21.42 -10.33
CA TRP A 105 6.33 -20.44 -11.28
C TRP A 105 7.42 -19.57 -10.66
N LEU A 106 7.23 -19.05 -9.45
CA LEU A 106 8.22 -18.21 -8.76
C LEU A 106 9.56 -18.95 -8.60
N LYS A 107 9.53 -20.19 -8.06
CA LYS A 107 10.72 -21.03 -7.90
C LYS A 107 11.46 -21.24 -9.22
N LYS A 108 10.72 -21.52 -10.30
CA LYS A 108 11.29 -21.73 -11.64
C LYS A 108 11.95 -20.48 -12.23
N HIS A 109 11.59 -19.29 -11.75
CA HIS A 109 12.09 -18.00 -12.25
C HIS A 109 12.99 -17.31 -11.22
N GLY A 110 13.69 -18.08 -10.39
CA GLY A 110 14.76 -17.58 -9.53
C GLY A 110 14.31 -16.91 -8.23
N PHE A 111 13.02 -16.94 -7.89
CA PHE A 111 12.54 -16.36 -6.65
C PHE A 111 12.78 -17.28 -5.46
N GLU A 112 13.29 -16.70 -4.37
CA GLU A 112 13.37 -17.36 -3.07
C GLU A 112 11.96 -17.48 -2.48
N THR A 113 11.58 -18.70 -2.10
CA THR A 113 10.27 -19.02 -1.51
C THR A 113 10.39 -19.85 -0.24
N ASP A 114 11.63 -20.18 0.17
CA ASP A 114 11.92 -20.84 1.44
C ASP A 114 11.87 -19.82 2.57
N GLU A 115 10.86 -19.94 3.44
CA GLU A 115 10.68 -19.10 4.62
C GLU A 115 11.82 -19.22 5.64
N GLU A 116 12.65 -20.27 5.55
CA GLU A 116 13.80 -20.50 6.42
C GLU A 116 15.14 -20.09 5.77
N ALA A 117 15.13 -19.47 4.58
CA ALA A 117 16.34 -19.03 3.91
C ALA A 117 17.12 -18.00 4.75
N LYS A 118 18.44 -18.18 4.86
CA LYS A 118 19.28 -17.40 5.80
C LYS A 118 19.45 -15.93 5.43
N GLU A 119 19.39 -15.60 4.14
CA GLU A 119 19.75 -14.27 3.64
C GLU A 119 18.55 -13.53 3.04
N HIS A 120 17.69 -14.26 2.32
CA HIS A 120 16.61 -13.68 1.53
C HIS A 120 15.25 -14.36 1.77
N ALA A 121 15.00 -14.86 2.98
CA ALA A 121 13.70 -15.43 3.33
C ALA A 121 12.56 -14.43 3.01
N PRO A 122 11.42 -14.92 2.46
CA PRO A 122 10.22 -14.13 2.28
C PRO A 122 9.77 -13.43 3.56
N LYS A 123 9.28 -12.20 3.45
CA LYS A 123 8.82 -11.41 4.61
C LYS A 123 7.46 -10.81 4.38
N ALA A 124 6.50 -11.27 5.17
CA ALA A 124 5.12 -10.83 5.11
C ALA A 124 4.93 -9.54 5.94
N TYR A 125 4.03 -8.68 5.48
CA TYR A 125 3.56 -7.50 6.21
C TYR A 125 2.05 -7.35 6.07
N ASN A 126 1.45 -6.61 7.00
CA ASN A 126 0.07 -6.16 6.90
C ASN A 126 -0.03 -4.79 7.57
N THR A 127 -0.39 -3.76 6.81
CA THR A 127 -0.41 -2.37 7.29
C THR A 127 -1.37 -2.12 8.44
N TYR A 128 -2.32 -3.04 8.69
CA TYR A 128 -3.19 -2.99 9.85
C TYR A 128 -2.46 -3.24 11.17
N ASN A 129 -1.40 -4.05 11.16
CA ASN A 129 -0.68 -4.44 12.38
C ASN A 129 0.25 -3.33 12.89
N ASP A 130 0.58 -2.37 12.03
CA ASP A 130 1.50 -1.28 12.30
C ASP A 130 0.79 0.08 12.08
N PRO A 131 -0.26 0.37 12.88
CA PRO A 131 -1.12 1.53 12.67
C PRO A 131 -0.37 2.86 12.83
N ASP A 132 0.71 2.89 13.60
CA ASP A 132 1.55 4.08 13.73
C ASP A 132 2.16 4.44 12.37
N TYR A 133 2.65 3.45 11.61
CA TYR A 133 3.34 3.66 10.34
C TYR A 133 2.39 3.79 9.14
N PHE A 134 1.24 3.11 9.17
CA PHE A 134 0.35 2.99 8.01
C PHE A 134 -1.12 3.29 8.28
N GLY A 135 -1.47 3.77 9.47
CA GLY A 135 -2.84 4.14 9.83
C GLY A 135 -3.42 5.22 8.90
N HIS A 136 -2.57 5.93 8.16
CA HIS A 136 -2.98 6.97 7.23
C HIS A 136 -3.41 6.46 5.85
N LEU A 137 -3.19 5.19 5.49
CA LEU A 137 -3.60 4.69 4.17
C LEU A 137 -5.11 4.48 4.09
N SER A 138 -5.71 4.87 2.96
CA SER A 138 -7.17 4.79 2.75
C SER A 138 -7.72 3.36 2.70
N GLN A 139 -6.87 2.36 2.52
CA GLN A 139 -7.19 0.93 2.53
C GLN A 139 -5.98 0.16 3.07
N VAL A 140 -6.23 -0.98 3.73
CA VAL A 140 -5.17 -1.86 4.22
C VAL A 140 -4.45 -2.52 3.04
N LEU A 141 -3.12 -2.58 3.13
CA LEU A 141 -2.26 -3.33 2.24
C LEU A 141 -1.67 -4.53 2.98
N GLN A 142 -1.55 -5.64 2.27
CA GLN A 142 -0.88 -6.84 2.74
C GLN A 142 0.04 -7.33 1.64
N GLY A 143 1.14 -7.98 2.00
CA GLY A 143 1.91 -8.68 1.01
C GLY A 143 3.11 -9.40 1.58
N THR A 144 3.88 -9.98 0.67
CA THR A 144 5.12 -10.69 1.00
C THR A 144 6.22 -10.20 0.09
N PHE A 145 7.28 -9.65 0.70
CA PHE A 145 8.50 -9.33 -0.02
C PHE A 145 9.27 -10.61 -0.32
N ILE A 146 9.69 -10.76 -1.58
CA ILE A 146 10.41 -11.92 -2.08
C ILE A 146 11.59 -11.47 -2.93
N TYR A 147 12.70 -12.19 -2.85
CA TYR A 147 13.91 -11.85 -3.58
C TYR A 147 14.05 -12.71 -4.83
N ASN A 148 14.44 -12.10 -5.95
CA ASN A 148 14.82 -12.82 -7.16
C ASN A 148 16.35 -12.96 -7.20
N THR A 149 16.84 -14.18 -7.02
CA THR A 149 18.29 -14.49 -6.99
C THR A 149 18.96 -14.38 -8.36
N GLU A 150 18.22 -14.51 -9.46
CA GLU A 150 18.76 -14.38 -10.82
C GLU A 150 18.88 -12.91 -11.23
N GLU A 151 17.91 -12.08 -10.82
CA GLU A 151 17.90 -10.65 -11.14
C GLU A 151 18.65 -9.80 -10.09
N GLY A 152 18.83 -10.31 -8.88
CA GLY A 152 19.45 -9.59 -7.78
C GLY A 152 18.54 -8.50 -7.18
N GLU A 153 17.22 -8.66 -7.30
CA GLU A 153 16.23 -7.62 -7.03
C GLU A 153 15.12 -8.10 -6.12
N TRP A 154 14.59 -7.19 -5.31
CA TRP A 154 13.43 -7.46 -4.47
C TRP A 154 12.12 -7.13 -5.18
N TYR A 155 11.11 -7.94 -4.88
CA TYR A 155 9.75 -7.81 -5.35
C TYR A 155 8.78 -7.95 -4.19
N CYS A 156 7.52 -7.60 -4.44
CA CYS A 156 6.43 -7.79 -3.50
C CYS A 156 5.26 -8.50 -4.18
N LEU A 157 4.72 -9.50 -3.50
CA LEU A 157 3.40 -10.05 -3.76
C LEU A 157 2.38 -9.18 -3.01
N LEU A 158 1.85 -8.16 -3.68
CA LEU A 158 0.98 -7.13 -3.09
C LEU A 158 -0.50 -7.53 -3.18
N GLN A 159 -1.24 -7.34 -2.09
CA GLN A 159 -2.69 -7.47 -1.98
C GLN A 159 -3.30 -6.18 -1.44
N ILE A 160 -4.50 -5.84 -1.89
CA ILE A 160 -5.28 -4.71 -1.37
C ILE A 160 -6.54 -5.22 -0.67
N HIS A 161 -6.82 -4.70 0.51
CA HIS A 161 -8.04 -5.01 1.25
C HIS A 161 -9.26 -4.34 0.61
N GLY A 162 -10.16 -5.15 0.05
CA GLY A 162 -11.42 -4.74 -0.56
C GLY A 162 -12.63 -4.78 0.39
N GLY A 163 -12.52 -5.39 1.57
CA GLY A 163 -13.64 -5.63 2.50
C GLY A 163 -13.99 -4.46 3.44
N CYS A 164 -14.75 -4.74 4.52
CA CYS A 164 -14.96 -3.84 5.66
C CYS A 164 -14.15 -4.28 6.90
N ASP A 165 -13.91 -5.57 7.04
CA ASP A 165 -13.15 -6.18 8.13
C ASP A 165 -11.84 -6.76 7.60
N VAL A 166 -10.72 -6.42 8.25
CA VAL A 166 -9.37 -6.80 7.83
C VAL A 166 -9.12 -8.31 7.81
N ARG A 167 -9.97 -9.13 8.43
CA ARG A 167 -9.81 -10.58 8.48
C ARG A 167 -10.22 -11.29 7.18
N GLY A 168 -10.72 -10.55 6.17
CA GLY A 168 -11.04 -11.12 4.86
C GLY A 168 -11.20 -10.07 3.76
N GLY A 169 -11.36 -10.54 2.52
CA GLY A 169 -11.65 -9.66 1.39
C GLY A 169 -10.44 -8.96 0.77
N TYR A 170 -9.28 -9.61 0.73
CA TYR A 170 -8.13 -9.16 -0.05
C TYR A 170 -8.20 -9.62 -1.51
N THR A 171 -7.56 -8.86 -2.41
CA THR A 171 -7.35 -9.29 -3.80
C THR A 171 -6.42 -10.50 -3.87
N ASP A 172 -6.42 -11.19 -5.01
CA ASP A 172 -5.26 -12.02 -5.35
C ASP A 172 -3.97 -11.18 -5.35
N ALA A 173 -2.85 -11.78 -4.97
CA ALA A 173 -1.58 -11.08 -4.94
C ALA A 173 -1.08 -10.77 -6.36
N LYS A 174 -0.52 -9.57 -6.54
CA LYS A 174 0.14 -9.14 -7.76
C LYS A 174 1.61 -8.90 -7.49
N LEU A 175 2.47 -9.43 -8.36
CA LEU A 175 3.91 -9.21 -8.29
C LEU A 175 4.22 -7.80 -8.80
N VAL A 176 4.92 -7.03 -7.97
CA VAL A 176 5.35 -5.66 -8.24
C VAL A 176 6.79 -5.46 -7.76
N GLN A 177 7.50 -4.49 -8.33
CA GLN A 177 8.74 -3.98 -7.74
C GLN A 177 8.41 -2.70 -6.97
N PHE A 178 9.11 -2.47 -5.85
CA PHE A 178 9.05 -1.19 -5.15
C PHE A 178 10.24 -0.33 -5.60
N ASP A 179 9.97 0.91 -5.95
CA ASP A 179 10.99 1.91 -6.24
C ASP A 179 11.56 2.40 -4.90
N TYR A 180 12.61 1.72 -4.42
CA TYR A 180 13.30 2.09 -3.18
C TYR A 180 14.72 2.56 -3.50
N PRO A 181 15.03 3.86 -3.31
CA PRO A 181 16.39 4.36 -3.48
C PRO A 181 17.35 3.66 -2.50
N GLY A 182 18.34 2.92 -3.02
CA GLY A 182 19.39 2.29 -2.20
C GLY A 182 19.27 0.79 -1.95
N GLY A 183 18.28 0.12 -2.56
CA GLY A 183 17.98 -1.30 -2.29
C GLY A 183 17.19 -1.47 -0.99
N MET A 184 16.61 -2.64 -0.75
CA MET A 184 15.83 -2.86 0.47
C MET A 184 16.67 -2.62 1.74
N PRO A 185 16.21 -1.81 2.69
CA PRO A 185 16.97 -1.49 3.89
C PRO A 185 17.21 -2.76 4.73
N GLU A 186 18.36 -2.83 5.39
CA GLU A 186 18.58 -3.80 6.46
C GLU A 186 17.48 -3.62 7.52
N GLY A 187 16.75 -4.68 7.84
CA GLY A 187 15.56 -4.60 8.70
C GLY A 187 14.27 -4.39 7.91
N LEU A 188 13.92 -5.38 7.07
CA LEU A 188 12.66 -5.60 6.32
C LEU A 188 11.34 -5.50 7.13
N GLU A 189 11.32 -4.74 8.23
CA GLU A 189 10.19 -4.55 9.11
C GLU A 189 9.18 -3.54 8.56
N PHE A 190 9.55 -2.71 7.57
CA PHE A 190 8.68 -1.62 7.13
C PHE A 190 8.48 -1.59 5.62
N PHE A 191 7.22 -1.80 5.22
CA PHE A 191 6.68 -1.31 3.96
C PHE A 191 6.93 0.23 3.87
N PRO A 192 7.18 0.83 2.69
CA PRO A 192 7.53 2.25 2.65
C PRO A 192 6.37 3.10 3.20
N THR A 193 6.61 3.91 4.22
CA THR A 193 5.56 4.81 4.74
C THR A 193 5.31 5.95 3.76
N PRO A 194 4.05 6.39 3.58
CA PRO A 194 3.78 7.57 2.78
C PRO A 194 4.30 8.81 3.49
N ASP A 195 5.20 9.56 2.84
CA ASP A 195 5.56 10.91 3.29
C ASP A 195 4.49 11.90 2.81
N TYR A 196 4.16 12.89 3.65
CA TYR A 196 3.19 13.93 3.30
C TYR A 196 3.49 15.23 4.01
N SER A 197 3.00 16.35 3.46
CA SER A 197 3.04 17.66 4.12
C SER A 197 1.66 18.02 4.66
N LEU A 198 1.61 18.57 5.87
CA LEU A 198 0.43 19.19 6.46
C LEU A 198 0.54 20.71 6.38
N VAL A 199 -0.52 21.37 5.92
CA VAL A 199 -0.66 22.83 5.98
C VAL A 199 -1.66 23.16 7.07
N ILE A 200 -1.17 23.69 8.19
CA ILE A 200 -1.96 24.02 9.37
C ILE A 200 -1.96 25.54 9.54
N ASN A 201 -3.13 26.17 9.46
CA ASN A 201 -3.30 27.63 9.56
C ASN A 201 -2.33 28.42 8.63
N GLY A 202 -2.02 27.86 7.45
CA GLY A 202 -1.14 28.47 6.45
C GLY A 202 0.36 28.21 6.66
N LYS A 203 0.76 27.40 7.64
CA LYS A 203 2.15 26.93 7.84
C LYS A 203 2.28 25.47 7.42
N THR A 204 3.32 25.16 6.65
CA THR A 204 3.62 23.80 6.17
C THR A 204 4.53 23.05 7.13
N TYR A 205 4.25 21.77 7.33
CA TYR A 205 4.99 20.82 8.15
C TYR A 205 5.18 19.55 7.31
N ASP A 206 6.41 19.05 7.18
CA ASP A 206 6.66 17.79 6.48
C ASP A 206 6.60 16.64 7.49
N VAL A 207 5.88 15.60 7.14
CA VAL A 207 5.70 14.41 7.97
C VAL A 207 6.33 13.24 7.26
N ARG A 208 7.31 12.62 7.93
CA ARG A 208 8.05 11.46 7.45
C ARG A 208 7.86 10.30 8.42
N GLY A 209 7.15 9.27 7.99
CA GLY A 209 6.82 8.13 8.85
C GLY A 209 5.96 8.48 10.08
N PRO A 210 5.86 7.57 11.08
CA PRO A 210 4.95 7.69 12.23
C PRO A 210 5.33 8.78 13.24
N ASP A 211 6.63 9.09 13.36
CA ASP A 211 7.18 9.74 14.55
C ASP A 211 7.84 11.09 14.27
N VAL A 212 7.88 11.55 13.01
CA VAL A 212 8.68 12.72 12.65
C VAL A 212 7.86 13.73 11.86
N CYS A 213 7.41 14.76 12.58
CA CYS A 213 7.09 16.06 11.98
C CYS A 213 8.40 16.84 11.89
N GLU A 214 9.04 16.79 10.72
CA GLU A 214 10.18 17.65 10.41
C GLU A 214 9.64 18.93 9.77
N ALA A 215 9.98 20.10 10.32
CA ALA A 215 9.84 21.29 9.49
C ALA A 215 10.79 21.17 8.29
N VAL A 216 10.41 21.78 7.16
CA VAL A 216 11.17 21.90 5.89
C VAL A 216 12.66 22.30 6.09
N SER A 217 13.05 22.75 7.30
CA SER A 217 14.42 23.08 7.72
C SER A 217 15.25 21.94 8.34
N GLY A 218 14.72 20.72 8.49
CA GLY A 218 15.43 19.59 9.11
C GLY A 218 15.49 19.64 10.65
N GLU A 219 14.64 20.45 11.27
CA GLU A 219 14.44 20.44 12.73
C GLU A 219 13.14 19.68 13.04
N SER A 220 13.17 18.84 14.08
CA SER A 220 11.95 18.25 14.63
C SER A 220 11.06 19.36 15.17
N VAL A 221 9.87 19.51 14.61
CA VAL A 221 8.91 20.53 15.03
C VAL A 221 7.64 19.84 15.46
N GLU A 222 7.28 20.02 16.73
CA GLU A 222 5.99 19.57 17.23
C GLU A 222 4.87 20.28 16.45
N LEU A 223 3.91 19.49 15.95
CA LEU A 223 2.68 20.04 15.38
C LEU A 223 1.94 20.82 16.48
N PRO A 224 1.29 21.95 16.13
CA PRO A 224 0.41 22.62 17.07
C PRO A 224 -0.70 21.65 17.51
N PRO A 225 -1.22 21.74 18.74
CA PRO A 225 -2.33 20.90 19.18
C PRO A 225 -3.53 21.04 18.24
N ALA A 226 -4.12 19.91 17.85
CA ALA A 226 -5.34 19.91 17.05
C ALA A 226 -6.50 20.51 17.86
N THR A 227 -7.23 21.44 17.25
CA THR A 227 -8.43 22.06 17.83
C THR A 227 -9.58 21.98 16.84
N GLU A 228 -10.81 21.84 17.34
CA GLU A 228 -12.00 21.81 16.49
C GLU A 228 -12.10 23.09 15.62
N GLY A 229 -12.40 22.91 14.33
CA GLY A 229 -12.50 24.02 13.37
C GLY A 229 -11.17 24.55 12.83
N MET A 230 -10.03 23.95 13.19
CA MET A 230 -8.73 24.27 12.59
C MET A 230 -8.73 23.92 11.09
N LYS A 231 -8.19 24.82 10.25
CA LYS A 231 -7.99 24.53 8.83
C LYS A 231 -6.72 23.74 8.64
N VAL A 232 -6.88 22.51 8.13
CA VAL A 232 -5.79 21.59 7.83
C VAL A 232 -5.96 21.09 6.40
N GLU A 233 -4.85 21.06 5.66
CA GLU A 233 -4.75 20.43 4.35
C GLU A 233 -3.57 19.46 4.36
N ALA A 234 -3.64 18.41 3.54
CA ALA A 234 -2.57 17.42 3.44
C ALA A 234 -2.22 17.15 1.98
N TYR A 235 -0.95 16.93 1.72
CA TYR A 235 -0.41 16.72 0.38
C TYR A 235 0.57 15.55 0.44
N LEU A 236 0.36 14.51 -0.38
CA LEU A 236 1.36 13.45 -0.50
C LEU A 236 2.66 14.05 -1.04
N SER A 237 3.77 13.77 -0.37
CA SER A 237 5.08 14.20 -0.81
C SER A 237 5.45 13.36 -2.03
N THR A 238 5.45 14.00 -3.19
CA THR A 238 6.04 13.45 -4.41
C THR A 238 7.38 14.15 -4.60
N GLU A 239 8.49 13.40 -4.65
CA GLU A 239 9.82 13.95 -4.92
C GLU A 239 9.86 14.91 -6.13
#